data_AF-A0A328FJZ6-F1
#
_entry.id   AF-A0A328FJZ6-F1
#
_cell.length_a   1.000
_cell.length_b   1.000
_cell.length_c   1.000
_cell.angle_alpha   90.00
_cell.angle_beta   90.00
_cell.angle_gamma   90.00
#
_symmetry.space_group_name_H-M   'P 1'
#
loop_
_entity.id
_entity.type
_entity.pdbx_description
1 polymer ?
#
loop_
_entity_poly.entity_id
_entity_poly.type
_entity_poly.pdbx_seq_one_letter_code
_entity_poly.pdbx_strand_id
1 'polypeptide(L)' 'MNEKKSKGKPPPPPKMSPYVFTILLLGFGLWCFWDGWLNPDPDMAEYALFNQVLSAVLIPWGIWDFFNVKKKYKNK' A
#
# COMPACT_ATOMS: atom_id res chain seq x y z
N MET A 1 -36.25 17.97 -34.77
CA MET A 1 -35.93 16.87 -33.83
C MET A 1 -34.63 17.27 -33.13
N ASN A 2 -34.70 17.78 -31.90
CA ASN A 2 -33.53 18.32 -31.17
C ASN A 2 -32.92 17.20 -30.33
N GLU A 3 -31.82 16.63 -30.81
CA GLU A 3 -31.05 15.59 -30.12
C GLU A 3 -30.19 16.24 -29.02
N LYS A 4 -30.70 16.25 -27.79
CA LYS A 4 -29.90 16.68 -26.63
C LYS A 4 -28.83 15.63 -26.37
N LYS A 5 -27.58 15.90 -26.78
CA LYS A 5 -26.41 15.13 -26.39
C LYS A 5 -26.29 15.11 -24.87
N SER A 6 -26.70 13.99 -24.27
CA SER A 6 -26.39 13.64 -22.89
C SER A 6 -24.87 13.65 -22.73
N LYS A 7 -24.34 14.67 -22.05
CA LYS A 7 -22.96 14.64 -21.54
C LYS A 7 -22.94 13.58 -20.44
N GLY A 8 -22.72 12.33 -20.82
CA GLY A 8 -22.52 11.22 -19.89
C GLY A 8 -21.42 11.59 -18.92
N LYS A 9 -21.74 11.54 -17.62
CA LYS A 9 -20.73 11.71 -16.56
C LYS A 9 -19.60 10.71 -16.83
N PRO A 10 -18.32 11.10 -16.69
CA PRO A 10 -17.22 10.15 -16.87
C PRO A 10 -17.46 8.95 -15.94
N PRO A 11 -17.15 7.72 -16.41
CA PRO A 11 -17.30 6.54 -15.59
C PRO A 11 -16.55 6.78 -14.26
N PRO A 12 -17.13 6.36 -13.12
CA PRO A 12 -16.44 6.50 -11.85
C PRO A 12 -15.06 5.86 -11.98
N PRO A 13 -13.99 6.52 -11.49
CA PRO A 13 -12.64 6.00 -11.65
C PRO A 13 -12.59 4.58 -11.11
N PRO A 14 -11.82 3.68 -11.77
CA PRO A 14 -11.72 2.29 -11.36
C PRO A 14 -11.39 2.23 -9.87
N LYS A 15 -12.32 1.68 -9.08
CA LYS A 15 -12.12 1.46 -7.65
C LYS A 15 -11.14 0.31 -7.51
N MET A 16 -9.85 0.59 -7.56
CA MET A 16 -8.86 -0.36 -7.05
C MET A 16 -9.29 -0.75 -5.62
N SER A 17 -9.23 -2.04 -5.32
CA SER A 17 -9.62 -2.52 -3.99
C SER A 17 -8.81 -1.73 -2.95
N PRO A 18 -9.47 -1.08 -1.99
CA PRO A 18 -8.87 -0.07 -1.14
C PRO A 18 -7.76 -0.59 -0.25
N TYR A 19 -7.68 -1.90 -0.08
CA TYR A 19 -6.67 -2.57 0.73
C TYR A 19 -5.52 -3.13 -0.10
N VAL A 20 -5.55 -3.08 -1.44
CA VAL A 20 -4.46 -3.63 -2.27
C VAL A 20 -3.15 -2.93 -1.97
N PHE A 21 -3.17 -1.60 -1.90
CA PHE A 21 -2.00 -0.81 -1.55
C PHE A 21 -1.50 -1.14 -0.14
N THR A 22 -2.43 -1.22 0.82
CA THR A 22 -2.11 -1.54 2.22
C THR A 22 -1.52 -2.94 2.39
N ILE A 23 -2.05 -3.95 1.70
CA ILE A 23 -1.55 -5.33 1.75
C ILE A 23 -0.18 -5.43 1.09
N LEU A 24 0.03 -4.73 -0.04
CA LEU A 24 1.34 -4.64 -0.69
C LEU A 24 2.36 -3.99 0.25
N LEU A 25 1.98 -2.91 0.94
CA LEU A 25 2.85 -2.19 1.87
C LEU A 25 3.23 -3.03 3.08
N LEU A 26 2.25 -3.71 3.68
CA LEU A 26 2.48 -4.56 4.84
C LEU A 26 3.26 -5.83 4.46
N GLY A 27 2.92 -6.46 3.33
CA GLY A 27 3.63 -7.62 2.82
C GLY A 27 5.08 -7.30 2.48
N PHE A 28 5.31 -6.18 1.80
CA PHE A 28 6.66 -5.72 1.46
C PHE A 28 7.43 -5.26 2.71
N GLY A 29 6.79 -4.58 3.66
CA GLY A 29 7.40 -4.20 4.93
C GLY A 29 7.81 -5.40 5.79
N LEU A 30 6.96 -6.42 5.88
CA LEU A 30 7.26 -7.69 6.56
C LEU A 30 8.38 -8.46 5.86
N TRP A 31 8.41 -8.45 4.52
CA TRP A 31 9.48 -9.05 3.74
C TRP A 31 10.82 -8.36 4.01
N CYS A 32 10.87 -7.03 3.96
CA CYS A 32 12.06 -6.26 4.32
C CYS A 32 12.47 -6.47 5.78
N PHE A 33 11.51 -6.69 6.69
CA PHE A 33 11.83 -7.00 8.08
C PHE A 33 12.53 -8.35 8.20
N TRP A 34 12.01 -9.37 7.51
CA TRP A 34 12.63 -10.69 7.45
C TRP A 34 14.04 -10.61 6.86
N ASP A 35 14.19 -9.97 5.71
CA ASP A 35 15.46 -9.91 4.98
C ASP A 35 16.51 -9.00 5.65
N GLY A 36 16.07 -7.95 6.37
CA GLY A 36 16.97 -7.03 7.05
C GLY A 36 17.36 -7.43 8.48
N TRP A 37 16.51 -8.17 9.20
CA TRP A 37 16.73 -8.50 10.63
C TRP A 37 16.97 -9.98 10.90
N LEU A 38 16.29 -10.88 10.17
CA LEU A 38 16.29 -12.30 10.46
C LEU A 38 17.18 -13.10 9.51
N ASN A 39 17.44 -12.58 8.31
CA ASN A 39 18.27 -13.27 7.33
C ASN A 39 19.78 -12.96 7.55
N PRO A 40 20.62 -13.95 7.86
CA PRO A 40 22.05 -13.74 8.14
C PRO A 40 22.94 -13.82 6.89
N ASP A 41 22.35 -13.77 5.69
CA ASP A 41 23.09 -13.89 4.43
C ASP A 41 24.11 -12.75 4.26
N PRO A 42 25.41 -13.05 4.09
CA PRO A 42 26.47 -12.04 4.01
C PRO A 42 26.38 -11.18 2.74
N ASP A 43 25.81 -11.70 1.65
CA ASP A 43 25.57 -10.94 0.40
C ASP A 43 24.46 -9.88 0.56
N MET A 44 23.57 -10.06 1.55
CA MET A 44 22.50 -9.10 1.86
C MET A 44 22.93 -8.05 2.88
N ALA A 45 24.14 -8.13 3.44
CA ALA A 45 24.63 -7.19 4.46
C ALA A 45 24.67 -5.73 3.95
N GLU A 46 24.95 -5.52 2.66
CA GLU A 46 24.93 -4.18 2.04
C GLU A 46 23.51 -3.59 1.97
N TYR A 47 22.50 -4.45 1.77
CA TYR A 47 21.09 -4.07 1.69
C TYR A 47 20.37 -4.18 3.04
N ALA A 48 21.01 -4.76 4.07
CA ALA A 48 20.42 -5.00 5.36
C ALA A 48 19.96 -3.69 6.02
N LEU A 49 20.80 -2.65 6.03
CA LEU A 49 20.40 -1.35 6.57
C LEU A 49 19.23 -0.73 5.80
N PHE A 50 19.22 -0.86 4.47
CA PHE A 50 18.14 -0.36 3.63
C PHE A 50 16.83 -1.08 3.96
N ASN A 51 16.84 -2.41 4.04
CA ASN A 51 15.68 -3.25 4.39
C ASN A 51 15.21 -3.04 5.84
N GLN A 52 16.13 -2.82 6.79
CA GLN A 52 15.81 -2.49 8.18
C GLN A 52 15.10 -1.14 8.29
N VAL A 53 15.61 -0.09 7.63
CA VAL A 53 14.97 1.23 7.62
C VAL A 53 13.64 1.19 6.87
N LEU A 54 13.59 0.53 5.72
CA LEU A 54 12.36 0.36 4.94
C LEU A 54 11.28 -0.34 5.74
N SER A 55 11.60 -1.45 6.42
CA SER A 55 10.62 -2.17 7.25
C SER A 55 10.14 -1.33 8.43
N ALA A 56 11.04 -0.60 9.08
CA ALA A 56 10.70 0.31 10.18
C ALA A 56 9.79 1.47 9.73
N VAL A 57 9.83 1.88 8.45
CA VAL A 57 8.96 2.93 7.91
C VAL A 57 7.66 2.35 7.32
N LEU A 58 7.76 1.29 6.52
CA LEU A 58 6.63 0.68 5.81
C LEU A 58 5.63 0.03 6.75
N ILE A 59 6.08 -0.64 7.82
CA ILE A 59 5.15 -1.33 8.73
C ILE A 59 4.26 -0.31 9.45
N PRO A 60 4.79 0.74 10.13
CA PRO A 60 3.95 1.78 10.71
C PRO A 60 3.11 2.53 9.68
N TRP A 61 3.65 2.81 8.49
CA TRP A 61 2.90 3.48 7.43
C TRP A 61 1.74 2.62 6.91
N GLY A 62 1.97 1.34 6.69
CA GLY A 62 0.94 0.38 6.27
C GLY A 62 -0.14 0.21 7.34
N ILE A 63 0.25 0.22 8.62
CA ILE A 63 -0.71 0.22 9.74
C ILE A 63 -1.55 1.51 9.72
N TRP A 64 -0.93 2.68 9.58
CA TRP A 64 -1.64 3.95 9.48
C TRP A 64 -2.62 3.95 8.30
N ASP A 65 -2.14 3.56 7.12
CA ASP A 65 -2.94 3.49 5.89
C ASP A 65 -4.14 2.55 6.07
N PHE A 66 -3.93 1.37 6.67
CA PHE A 66 -5.01 0.44 7.00
C PHE A 66 -6.11 1.09 7.85
N PHE A 67 -5.73 1.81 8.91
CA PHE A 67 -6.70 2.51 9.75
C PHE A 67 -7.39 3.67 9.03
N ASN A 68 -6.67 4.39 8.18
CA ASN A 68 -7.20 5.53 7.44
C ASN A 68 -8.20 5.07 6.37
N VAL A 69 -7.87 4.00 5.63
CA VAL A 69 -8.76 3.32 4.70
C VAL A 69 -9.98 2.77 5.43
N LYS A 70 -9.80 2.05 6.54
CA LYS A 70 -10.90 1.54 7.36
C LYS A 70 -11.85 2.65 7.81
N LYS A 71 -11.32 3.81 8.23
CA LYS A 71 -12.13 4.98 8.64
C LYS A 71 -12.91 5.58 7.47
N LYS A 72 -12.28 5.71 6.29
CA LYS A 72 -12.94 6.22 5.08
C LYS A 72 -14.06 5.31 4.57
N TYR A 73 -13.90 3.99 4.69
CA TYR A 73 -14.93 3.04 4.28
C TYR A 73 -16.04 2.85 5.31
N LYS A 74 -15.79 3.05 6.60
CA LYS A 74 -16.84 2.99 7.63
C LYS A 74 -17.79 4.19 7.62
N ASN A 75 -17.35 5.33 7.06
CA ASN A 75 -18.11 6.58 7.00
C ASN A 75 -18.80 6.80 5.64
N LYS A 76 -18.88 5.77 4.79
CA LYS A 76 -19.51 5.81 3.47
C LYS A 76 -20.64 4.80 3.40
#